data_AF-K9XNW5-F1
#
_entry.id   AF-K9XNW5-F1
#
_cell.length_a   1.000
_cell.length_b   1.000
_cell.length_c   1.000
_cell.angle_alpha   90.00
_cell.angle_beta   90.00
_cell.angle_gamma   90.00
#
_symmetry.space_group_name_H-M   'P 1'
#
loop_
_entity.id
_entity.type
_entity.pdbx_description
1 polymer ?
#
loop_
_entity_poly.entity_id
_entity_poly.type
_entity_poly.pdbx_seq_one_letter_code
_entity_poly.pdbx_strand_id
1 'polypeptide(L)'
;MAKSRQIYVCSECGAEYTQWYGYCKECDSYGTISEEPIEISPTTGNRGGWQSGTRSQGRADTPAQPRVSLKFSQINNNNQARFPSGYGELDRVLGGGIVPGSLVLIGGDPGIGKSTLLLQVANQLSVSLPRILYVSAEESGQQVKLRASRLGVGVVEEDEPLVHQNGHNKSNKKAKTREDIDENNLYVMPETDLEEILRELESLKPQVAVIDSIQTLHFASLTSAPGSVAQVRECTSALMQVGKRENITLLIVGHVTKEGAIAGPRVLEHLVDTVLYFEGDRYASHRLLRSVKNRFGATHEIGIFEMADKGLVEVDNPSELFLGNRDELAPGTSTIVACEGTRPIVVELQALVSPTSYTSPRRSTTGVDYNRLQQILAVLEKRVGIPLSKLDAYVASAGGLNVGEPAADLGIAIAIVASFRDRIVDPRTVLIGEVGLGGQVRLVSQMELRLKEAAKLGFKRAIVPKGQSFPDDVGLEIVPIGKVIDAIIAAIPSERGIKQVAEEE
;
A
#
# COMPACT_ATOMS: atom_id res chain seq x y z
N MET A 1 -23.30 50.37 17.43
CA MET A 1 -22.26 49.63 18.17
C MET A 1 -22.36 48.16 17.75
N ALA A 2 -21.36 47.62 17.05
CA ALA A 2 -21.37 46.23 16.62
C ALA A 2 -21.18 45.33 17.85
N LYS A 3 -22.08 44.36 18.06
CA LYS A 3 -21.92 43.35 19.10
C LYS A 3 -20.69 42.51 18.78
N SER A 4 -19.75 42.42 19.72
CA SER A 4 -18.66 41.46 19.67
C SER A 4 -19.25 40.05 19.58
N ARG A 5 -18.76 39.26 18.62
CA ARG A 5 -19.13 37.84 18.49
C ARG A 5 -18.00 37.05 19.13
N GLN A 6 -18.32 36.25 20.14
CA GLN A 6 -17.36 35.40 20.83
C GLN A 6 -17.20 34.08 20.06
N ILE A 7 -15.97 33.60 19.95
CA ILE A 7 -15.65 32.25 19.47
C ILE A 7 -14.82 31.56 20.57
N TYR A 8 -14.99 30.24 20.65
CA TYR A 8 -14.31 29.38 21.60
C TYR A 8 -13.35 28.48 20.82
N VAL A 9 -12.05 28.57 21.10
CA VAL A 9 -11.01 27.83 20.38
C VAL A 9 -10.38 26.81 21.31
N CYS A 10 -10.22 25.57 20.84
CA CYS A 10 -9.44 24.58 21.57
C CYS A 10 -7.94 24.82 21.39
N SER A 11 -7.21 25.01 22.49
CA SER A 11 -5.75 25.24 22.50
C SER A 11 -4.93 24.04 22.03
N GLU A 12 -5.51 22.85 21.99
CA GLU A 12 -4.80 21.60 21.67
C GLU A 12 -5.00 21.14 20.21
N CYS A 13 -6.18 21.38 19.64
CA CYS A 13 -6.48 20.96 18.25
C CYS A 13 -6.93 22.10 17.33
N GLY A 14 -7.14 23.31 17.85
CA GLY A 14 -7.59 24.47 17.07
C GLY A 14 -9.06 24.42 16.64
N ALA A 15 -9.86 23.47 17.12
CA ALA A 15 -11.27 23.38 16.79
C ALA A 15 -12.06 24.60 17.32
N GLU A 16 -12.88 25.19 16.45
CA GLU A 16 -13.68 26.38 16.74
C GLU A 16 -15.13 26.01 17.08
N TYR A 17 -15.63 26.57 18.18
CA TYR A 17 -17.01 26.39 18.65
C TYR A 17 -17.70 27.75 18.82
N THR A 18 -19.01 27.78 18.56
CA THR A 18 -19.85 28.98 18.72
C THR A 18 -20.46 29.09 20.13
N GLN A 19 -20.31 28.06 20.95
CA GLN A 19 -20.78 27.97 22.33
C GLN A 19 -19.74 27.21 23.18
N TRP A 20 -19.65 27.54 24.47
CA TRP A 20 -18.75 26.85 25.39
C TRP A 20 -19.30 25.46 25.75
N TYR A 21 -18.53 24.42 25.47
CA TYR A 21 -18.90 23.04 25.81
C TYR A 21 -18.04 22.45 26.96
N GLY A 22 -16.99 23.14 27.43
CA GLY A 22 -16.11 22.68 28.52
C GLY A 22 -15.23 21.46 28.19
N TYR A 23 -15.54 20.75 27.10
CA TYR A 23 -14.76 19.66 26.51
C TYR A 23 -14.72 19.83 24.99
N CYS A 24 -13.58 19.51 24.39
CA CYS A 24 -13.41 19.52 22.94
C CYS A 24 -13.91 18.20 22.34
N LYS A 25 -14.79 18.26 21.33
CA LYS A 25 -15.31 17.08 20.62
C LYS A 25 -14.34 16.51 19.56
N GLU A 26 -13.34 17.30 19.18
CA GLU A 26 -12.37 16.92 18.15
C GLU A 26 -11.17 16.15 18.73
N CYS A 27 -10.75 16.50 19.95
CA CYS A 27 -9.55 15.94 20.58
C CYS A 27 -9.80 15.29 21.95
N ASP A 28 -11.07 15.20 22.39
CA ASP A 28 -11.50 14.59 23.65
C ASP A 28 -10.83 15.15 24.93
N SER A 29 -10.29 16.37 24.85
CA SER A 29 -9.63 17.03 25.99
C SER A 29 -10.59 17.95 26.76
N TYR A 30 -10.51 17.89 28.10
CA TYR A 30 -11.24 18.77 29.01
C TYR A 30 -10.45 20.03 29.32
N GLY A 31 -11.14 21.18 29.44
CA GLY A 31 -10.52 22.44 29.89
C GLY A 31 -9.55 23.10 28.91
N THR A 32 -9.48 22.61 27.68
CA THR A 32 -8.59 23.15 26.63
C THR A 32 -9.27 24.19 25.74
N ILE A 33 -10.56 24.46 25.95
CA ILE A 33 -11.27 25.50 25.21
C ILE A 33 -10.98 26.84 25.89
N SER A 34 -10.53 27.84 25.15
CA SER A 34 -10.33 29.21 25.64
C SER A 34 -11.21 30.20 24.88
N GLU A 35 -11.66 31.23 25.59
CA GLU A 35 -12.45 32.31 24.99
C GLU A 35 -11.53 33.30 24.26
N GLU A 36 -11.71 33.47 22.96
CA GLU A 36 -11.02 34.50 22.20
C GLU A 36 -11.99 35.60 21.75
N PRO A 37 -11.76 36.86 22.13
CA PRO A 37 -12.55 37.97 21.61
C PRO A 37 -12.15 38.26 20.17
N ILE A 38 -13.11 38.16 19.24
CA ILE A 38 -12.88 38.64 17.87
C ILE A 38 -12.96 40.18 17.90
N GLU A 39 -11.81 40.83 17.89
CA GLU A 39 -11.73 42.26 17.59
C GLU A 39 -12.04 42.48 16.10
N ILE A 40 -13.28 42.86 15.82
CA ILE A 40 -13.65 43.37 14.51
C ILE A 40 -13.12 44.80 14.41
N SER A 41 -11.85 44.95 14.04
CA SER A 41 -11.32 46.23 13.57
C SER A 41 -12.10 46.62 12.30
N PRO A 42 -12.66 47.85 12.21
CA PRO A 42 -13.30 48.31 11.00
C PRO A 42 -12.20 48.66 10.00
N THR A 43 -11.63 47.66 9.34
CA THR A 43 -10.85 47.88 8.14
C THR A 43 -11.81 48.38 7.07
N THR A 44 -11.60 49.62 6.64
CA THR A 44 -12.13 50.23 5.43
C THR A 44 -11.78 49.36 4.23
N GLY A 45 -12.63 48.36 3.97
CA GLY A 45 -12.46 47.42 2.88
C GLY A 45 -13.76 46.65 2.68
N ASN A 46 -14.53 47.07 1.68
CA ASN A 46 -15.67 46.39 1.05
C ASN A 46 -16.06 45.04 1.66
N ARG A 47 -16.87 45.07 2.73
CA ARG A 47 -17.73 43.93 3.06
C ARG A 47 -18.88 43.90 2.06
N GLY A 48 -18.66 43.19 0.95
CA GLY A 48 -19.71 42.78 0.01
C GLY A 48 -20.67 41.81 0.68
N GLY A 49 -21.51 42.33 1.58
CA GLY A 49 -22.65 41.61 2.14
C GLY A 49 -23.71 41.46 1.07
N TRP A 50 -24.00 40.21 0.72
CA TRP A 50 -25.12 39.79 -0.12
C TRP A 50 -26.44 40.08 0.59
N GLN A 51 -26.86 41.34 0.60
CA GLN A 51 -28.25 41.74 0.80
C GLN A 51 -28.59 42.75 -0.29
N SER A 52 -29.04 42.19 -1.41
CA SER A 52 -29.67 42.91 -2.51
C SER A 52 -30.96 43.56 -1.98
N GLY A 53 -30.84 44.82 -1.58
CA GLY A 53 -31.95 45.64 -1.07
C GLY A 53 -31.91 47.06 -1.59
N THR A 54 -31.43 47.30 -2.82
CA THR A 54 -31.58 48.60 -3.49
C THR A 54 -31.85 48.39 -4.98
N ARG A 55 -33.07 48.74 -5.38
CA ARG A 55 -33.46 48.95 -6.78
C ARG A 55 -32.50 49.97 -7.40
N SER A 56 -31.52 49.51 -8.15
CA SER A 56 -30.82 50.34 -9.12
C SER A 56 -31.42 50.04 -10.49
N GLN A 57 -32.19 51.02 -10.98
CA GLN A 57 -32.59 51.06 -12.38
C GLN A 57 -31.31 51.24 -13.23
N GLY A 58 -31.11 50.36 -14.21
CA GLY A 58 -30.22 50.64 -15.35
C GLY A 58 -28.86 49.97 -15.39
N ARG A 59 -28.69 48.73 -14.90
CA ARG A 59 -27.59 47.86 -15.36
C ARG A 59 -28.14 46.83 -16.33
N ALA A 60 -27.65 46.87 -17.57
CA ALA A 60 -27.94 45.86 -18.58
C ALA A 60 -27.67 44.46 -17.99
N ASP A 61 -28.67 43.57 -18.11
CA ASP A 61 -28.61 42.15 -17.76
C ASP A 61 -27.47 41.49 -18.55
N THR A 62 -26.25 41.63 -18.05
CA THR A 62 -25.11 40.88 -18.56
C THR A 62 -25.18 39.55 -17.83
N PRO A 63 -25.41 38.42 -18.53
CA PRO A 63 -25.53 37.14 -17.87
C PRO A 63 -24.27 36.83 -17.08
N ALA A 64 -24.42 36.27 -15.88
CA ALA A 64 -23.29 35.91 -15.03
C ALA A 64 -22.32 35.00 -15.81
N GLN A 65 -21.07 35.45 -15.96
CA GLN A 65 -20.03 34.68 -16.65
C GLN A 65 -19.06 34.04 -15.66
N PRO A 66 -18.65 32.79 -15.89
CA PRO A 66 -17.65 32.13 -15.07
C PRO A 66 -16.30 32.86 -15.19
N ARG A 67 -15.60 33.07 -14.07
CA ARG A 67 -14.27 33.73 -14.07
C ARG A 67 -13.15 32.78 -14.48
N VAL A 68 -13.22 31.54 -14.00
CA VAL A 68 -12.20 30.49 -14.20
C VAL A 68 -12.83 29.13 -14.50
N SER A 69 -14.07 28.90 -14.05
CA SER A 69 -14.72 27.61 -14.23
C SER A 69 -15.01 27.30 -15.70
N LEU A 70 -14.59 26.11 -16.10
CA LEU A 70 -14.86 25.55 -17.43
C LEU A 70 -16.06 24.60 -17.34
N LYS A 71 -16.84 24.49 -18.42
CA LYS A 71 -17.83 23.41 -18.55
C LYS A 71 -17.09 22.08 -18.60
N PHE A 72 -17.71 21.01 -18.11
CA PHE A 72 -17.10 19.68 -18.15
C PHE A 72 -16.64 19.27 -19.57
N SER A 73 -17.40 19.61 -20.60
CA SER A 73 -17.04 19.35 -22.00
C SER A 73 -15.82 20.14 -22.52
N GLN A 74 -15.38 21.15 -21.78
CA GLN A 74 -14.19 21.96 -22.09
C GLN A 74 -12.95 21.46 -21.35
N ILE A 75 -13.09 20.49 -20.45
CA ILE A 75 -11.97 19.85 -19.75
C ILE A 75 -11.43 18.77 -20.68
N ASN A 76 -10.21 18.95 -21.17
CA ASN A 76 -9.56 17.97 -22.03
C ASN A 76 -9.24 16.70 -21.23
N ASN A 77 -9.65 15.54 -21.74
CA ASN A 77 -9.24 14.23 -21.24
C ASN A 77 -7.80 13.88 -21.66
N ASN A 78 -6.86 14.83 -21.61
CA ASN A 78 -5.48 14.56 -21.97
C ASN A 78 -4.94 13.52 -20.98
N ASN A 79 -4.88 12.27 -21.43
CA ASN A 79 -4.28 11.17 -20.70
C ASN A 79 -2.77 11.47 -20.68
N GLN A 80 -2.30 12.19 -19.66
CA GLN A 80 -0.89 12.49 -19.52
C GLN A 80 -0.14 11.17 -19.39
N ALA A 81 0.89 10.99 -20.21
CA ALA A 81 1.75 9.82 -20.13
C ALA A 81 2.40 9.78 -18.75
N ARG A 82 2.22 8.66 -18.04
CA ARG A 82 2.86 8.42 -16.76
C ARG A 82 4.36 8.24 -16.96
N PHE A 83 5.16 8.66 -15.97
CA PHE A 83 6.58 8.34 -15.95
C PHE A 83 6.76 6.91 -15.42
N PRO A 84 7.43 6.02 -16.16
CA PRO A 84 7.81 4.72 -15.61
C PRO A 84 8.85 4.96 -14.50
N SER A 85 8.63 4.39 -13.32
CA SER A 85 9.56 4.59 -12.19
C SER A 85 10.86 3.79 -12.34
N GLY A 86 10.89 2.83 -13.28
CA GLY A 86 11.95 1.83 -13.41
C GLY A 86 11.75 0.60 -12.51
N TYR A 87 10.67 0.59 -11.73
CA TYR A 87 10.30 -0.47 -10.79
C TYR A 87 8.84 -0.89 -11.08
N GLY A 88 8.63 -2.09 -11.62
CA GLY A 88 7.32 -2.59 -12.04
C GLY A 88 6.31 -2.73 -10.90
N GLU A 89 6.76 -3.11 -9.71
CA GLU A 89 5.96 -3.24 -8.49
C GLU A 89 5.54 -1.85 -7.98
N LEU A 90 6.42 -0.85 -8.03
CA LEU A 90 6.06 0.53 -7.69
C LEU A 90 5.06 1.10 -8.72
N ASP A 91 5.30 0.87 -10.01
CA ASP A 91 4.40 1.31 -11.07
C ASP A 91 3.01 0.68 -10.93
N ARG A 92 2.94 -0.61 -10.60
CA ARG A 92 1.68 -1.31 -10.27
C ARG A 92 0.95 -0.62 -9.13
N VAL A 93 1.63 -0.38 -8.01
CA VAL A 93 1.04 0.26 -6.81
C VAL A 93 0.53 1.68 -7.11
N LEU A 94 1.19 2.40 -8.03
CA LEU A 94 0.78 3.73 -8.49
C LEU A 94 -0.33 3.69 -9.56
N GLY A 95 -0.71 2.52 -10.07
CA GLY A 95 -1.73 2.35 -11.11
C GLY A 95 -1.19 2.49 -12.54
N GLY A 96 0.01 2.00 -12.79
CA GLY A 96 0.70 2.01 -14.09
C GLY A 96 1.80 3.06 -14.23
N GLY A 97 2.34 3.57 -13.12
CA GLY A 97 3.45 4.54 -13.11
C GLY A 97 3.13 5.88 -12.46
N ILE A 98 4.16 6.73 -12.36
CA ILE A 98 4.13 8.01 -11.67
C ILE A 98 3.32 9.03 -12.49
N VAL A 99 2.29 9.62 -11.87
CA VAL A 99 1.40 10.59 -12.53
C VAL A 99 2.01 11.99 -12.47
N PRO A 100 2.16 12.70 -13.61
CA PRO A 100 2.71 14.05 -13.60
C PRO A 100 1.85 15.03 -12.79
N GLY A 101 2.49 15.95 -12.06
CA GLY A 101 1.80 16.96 -11.25
C GLY A 101 1.01 16.36 -10.07
N SER A 102 1.32 15.13 -9.67
CA SER A 102 0.70 14.46 -8.52
C SER A 102 1.53 14.61 -7.24
N LEU A 103 0.86 14.44 -6.11
CA LEU A 103 1.49 14.38 -4.79
C LEU A 103 1.35 12.98 -4.20
N VAL A 104 2.46 12.26 -4.05
CA VAL A 104 2.51 10.89 -3.52
C VAL A 104 3.21 10.91 -2.16
N LEU A 105 2.55 10.38 -1.14
CA LEU A 105 3.13 10.17 0.19
C LEU A 105 3.54 8.71 0.36
N ILE A 106 4.76 8.48 0.84
CA ILE A 106 5.26 7.15 1.23
C ILE A 106 5.47 7.14 2.73
N GLY A 107 4.52 6.49 3.41
CA GLY A 107 4.52 6.21 4.84
C GLY A 107 5.30 4.95 5.18
N GLY A 108 5.82 4.84 6.40
CA GLY A 108 6.35 3.59 6.93
C GLY A 108 7.27 3.76 8.13
N ASP A 109 7.55 2.66 8.81
CA ASP A 109 8.42 2.64 9.99
C ASP A 109 9.85 3.15 9.64
N PRO A 110 10.56 3.82 10.55
CA PRO A 110 11.96 4.19 10.35
C PRO A 110 12.82 2.96 10.02
N GLY A 111 13.75 3.10 9.06
CA GLY A 111 14.62 2.01 8.63
C GLY A 111 13.97 0.98 7.70
N ILE A 112 12.69 1.12 7.33
CA ILE A 112 12.06 0.19 6.37
C ILE A 112 12.62 0.33 4.93
N GLY A 113 13.35 1.40 4.62
CA GLY A 113 13.96 1.59 3.29
C GLY A 113 13.25 2.59 2.38
N LYS A 114 12.42 3.50 2.92
CA LYS A 114 11.73 4.57 2.15
C LYS A 114 12.70 5.43 1.33
N SER A 115 13.72 5.99 1.99
CA SER A 115 14.78 6.77 1.35
C SER A 115 15.55 5.96 0.32
N THR A 116 15.80 4.67 0.60
CA THR A 116 16.47 3.76 -0.34
C THR A 116 15.65 3.60 -1.62
N LEU A 117 14.35 3.32 -1.49
CA LEU A 117 13.42 3.19 -2.62
C LEU A 117 13.37 4.48 -3.44
N LEU A 118 13.19 5.63 -2.80
CA LEU A 118 13.05 6.90 -3.51
C LEU A 118 14.34 7.37 -4.16
N LEU A 119 15.50 7.12 -3.55
CA LEU A 119 16.79 7.42 -4.16
C LEU A 119 17.05 6.54 -5.39
N GLN A 120 16.69 5.25 -5.31
CA GLN A 120 16.72 4.32 -6.44
C GLN A 120 15.80 4.77 -7.58
N VAL A 121 14.57 5.17 -7.27
CA VAL A 121 13.60 5.70 -8.25
C VAL A 121 14.10 7.01 -8.86
N ALA A 122 14.60 7.94 -8.04
CA ALA A 122 15.12 9.22 -8.53
C ALA A 122 16.29 9.04 -9.51
N ASN A 123 17.16 8.06 -9.26
CA ASN A 123 18.23 7.68 -10.19
C ASN A 123 17.71 7.09 -11.50
N GLN A 124 16.71 6.20 -11.46
CA GLN A 124 16.13 5.67 -12.70
C GLN A 124 15.43 6.76 -13.51
N LEU A 125 14.75 7.69 -12.83
CA LEU A 125 14.11 8.83 -13.46
C LEU A 125 15.12 9.81 -14.05
N SER A 126 16.30 10.02 -13.45
CA SER A 126 17.30 10.97 -13.98
C SER A 126 17.88 10.52 -15.33
N VAL A 127 17.83 9.22 -15.64
CA VAL A 127 18.23 8.68 -16.95
C VAL A 127 17.24 9.08 -18.05
N SER A 128 15.96 9.20 -17.74
CA SER A 128 14.88 9.44 -18.72
C SER A 128 14.32 10.87 -18.70
N LEU A 129 14.50 11.60 -17.60
CA LEU A 129 13.95 12.93 -17.39
C LEU A 129 15.08 13.96 -17.22
N PRO A 130 14.97 15.16 -17.84
CA PRO A 130 16.00 16.18 -17.81
C PRO A 130 16.29 16.79 -16.43
N ARG A 131 15.33 16.83 -15.50
CA ARG A 131 15.57 17.42 -14.17
C ARG A 131 14.79 16.72 -13.07
N ILE A 132 15.54 16.14 -12.13
CA ILE A 132 15.04 15.50 -10.90
C ILE A 132 15.69 16.15 -9.70
N LEU A 133 14.89 16.51 -8.70
CA LEU A 133 15.39 17.09 -7.46
C LEU A 133 15.20 16.11 -6.30
N TYR A 134 16.26 15.82 -5.55
CA TYR A 134 16.21 15.07 -4.30
C TYR A 134 16.54 16.01 -3.14
N VAL A 135 15.53 16.39 -2.38
CA VAL A 135 15.70 17.20 -1.16
C VAL A 135 15.89 16.25 0.01
N SER A 136 17.08 16.32 0.61
CA SER A 136 17.44 15.53 1.80
C SER A 136 17.44 16.45 3.02
N ALA A 137 16.43 16.32 3.85
CA ALA A 137 16.29 17.08 5.09
C ALA A 137 16.80 16.31 6.32
N GLU A 138 17.04 14.99 6.20
CA GLU A 138 17.59 14.15 7.26
C GLU A 138 19.10 13.87 7.13
N GLU A 139 19.61 13.75 5.90
CA GLU A 139 21.00 13.35 5.64
C GLU A 139 21.78 14.46 4.95
N SER A 140 23.09 14.54 5.26
CA SER A 140 24.00 15.41 4.51
C SER A 140 24.18 14.93 3.07
N GLY A 141 24.48 15.84 2.14
CA GLY A 141 24.73 15.48 0.73
C GLY A 141 25.84 14.43 0.55
N GLN A 142 26.85 14.39 1.44
CA GLN A 142 27.89 13.37 1.44
C GLN A 142 27.36 11.98 1.81
N GLN A 143 26.48 11.89 2.80
CA GLN A 143 25.83 10.63 3.20
C GLN A 143 24.92 10.10 2.09
N VAL A 144 24.11 10.98 1.48
CA VAL A 144 23.28 10.64 0.32
C VAL A 144 24.17 10.11 -0.81
N LYS A 145 25.28 10.78 -1.13
CA LYS A 145 26.23 10.34 -2.17
C LYS A 145 26.84 8.96 -1.88
N LEU A 146 27.21 8.68 -0.63
CA LEU A 146 27.74 7.37 -0.24
C LEU A 146 26.70 6.26 -0.40
N ARG A 147 25.44 6.51 -0.03
CA ARG A 147 24.34 5.56 -0.23
C ARG A 147 24.04 5.36 -1.70
N ALA A 148 23.89 6.45 -2.45
CA ALA A 148 23.73 6.46 -3.90
C ALA A 148 24.79 5.58 -4.58
N SER A 149 26.07 5.79 -4.25
CA SER A 149 27.18 5.03 -4.84
C SER A 149 27.06 3.52 -4.60
N ARG A 150 26.56 3.09 -3.43
CA ARG A 150 26.34 1.66 -3.12
C ARG A 150 25.16 1.08 -3.90
N LEU A 151 24.14 1.89 -4.16
CA LEU A 151 22.94 1.53 -4.90
C LEU A 151 23.15 1.56 -6.43
N GLY A 152 24.38 1.80 -6.91
CA GLY A 152 24.68 1.95 -8.34
C GLY A 152 24.19 3.27 -8.95
N VAL A 153 23.81 4.25 -8.12
CA VAL A 153 23.32 5.56 -8.58
C VAL A 153 24.48 6.35 -9.18
N GLY A 154 24.32 6.72 -10.46
CA GLY A 154 25.36 7.37 -11.27
C GLY A 154 26.37 6.42 -11.94
N VAL A 155 26.18 5.10 -11.88
CA VAL A 155 26.92 4.12 -12.67
C VAL A 155 25.92 3.46 -13.62
N VAL A 156 25.98 3.78 -14.91
CA VAL A 156 25.28 2.99 -15.93
C VAL A 156 26.08 1.70 -16.09
N GLU A 157 25.62 0.60 -15.49
CA GLU A 157 26.16 -0.73 -15.80
C GLU A 157 25.89 -0.99 -17.31
N GLU A 158 26.94 -1.30 -18.07
CA GLU A 158 26.81 -1.81 -19.43
C GLU A 158 26.08 -3.15 -19.34
N ASP A 159 24.90 -3.27 -19.97
CA ASP A 159 24.31 -4.59 -20.21
C ASP A 159 25.37 -5.47 -20.91
N GLU A 160 25.86 -6.50 -20.23
CA GLU A 160 26.62 -7.54 -20.92
C GLU A 160 25.68 -8.19 -21.94
N PRO A 161 26.06 -8.25 -23.24
CA PRO A 161 25.26 -8.96 -24.21
C PRO A 161 25.32 -10.44 -23.87
N LEU A 162 24.17 -11.01 -23.53
CA LEU A 162 23.94 -12.46 -23.51
C LEU A 162 24.45 -13.04 -24.84
N VAL A 163 25.57 -13.76 -24.77
CA VAL A 163 26.16 -14.48 -25.89
C VAL A 163 25.23 -15.65 -26.24
N HIS A 164 24.29 -15.40 -27.14
CA HIS A 164 23.75 -16.44 -27.99
C HIS A 164 24.15 -16.16 -29.44
N GLN A 165 25.03 -17.04 -29.92
CA GLN A 165 25.51 -17.10 -31.29
C GLN A 165 24.32 -17.23 -32.26
N ASN A 166 24.24 -16.34 -33.26
CA ASN A 166 24.16 -16.71 -34.68
C ASN A 166 24.01 -15.49 -35.60
N GLY A 167 24.89 -15.40 -36.60
CA GLY A 167 24.55 -14.97 -37.96
C GLY A 167 24.37 -13.47 -38.27
N HIS A 168 25.42 -12.87 -38.83
CA HIS A 168 25.42 -11.82 -39.87
C HIS A 168 24.28 -10.78 -39.95
N ASN A 169 24.55 -9.53 -39.56
CA ASN A 169 24.61 -8.40 -40.51
C ASN A 169 25.13 -7.11 -39.85
N LYS A 170 26.15 -6.51 -40.47
CA LYS A 170 26.74 -5.22 -40.07
C LYS A 170 25.88 -4.08 -40.62
N SER A 171 25.26 -3.29 -39.74
CA SER A 171 24.88 -1.91 -40.05
C SER A 171 25.35 -0.98 -38.92
N ASN A 172 26.33 -0.14 -39.25
CA ASN A 172 26.92 0.88 -38.39
C ASN A 172 25.85 1.81 -37.78
N LYS A 173 25.51 1.60 -36.50
CA LYS A 173 25.13 2.70 -35.61
C LYS A 173 26.35 3.05 -34.79
N LYS A 174 26.94 4.22 -35.06
CA LYS A 174 28.02 4.79 -34.25
C LYS A 174 27.55 4.84 -32.80
N ALA A 175 28.17 4.03 -31.94
CA ALA A 175 28.08 4.15 -30.50
C ALA A 175 28.72 5.48 -30.10
N LYS A 176 27.99 6.28 -29.33
CA LYS A 176 28.55 7.47 -28.66
C LYS A 176 29.60 6.98 -27.65
N THR A 177 30.81 7.49 -27.77
CA THR A 177 31.93 7.20 -26.87
C THR A 177 31.82 7.96 -25.55
N ARG A 178 32.47 7.39 -24.53
CA ARG A 178 32.41 7.57 -23.07
C ARG A 178 32.96 8.91 -22.52
N GLU A 179 32.94 10.00 -23.28
CA GLU A 179 33.56 11.29 -22.86
C GLU A 179 32.56 12.48 -22.74
N ASP A 180 31.25 12.26 -22.95
CA ASP A 180 30.21 13.31 -22.84
C ASP A 180 29.23 13.11 -21.64
N ILE A 181 29.55 12.26 -20.65
CA ILE A 181 28.63 11.92 -19.53
C ILE A 181 29.00 12.74 -18.28
N ASP A 182 28.79 14.06 -18.32
CA ASP A 182 29.04 14.96 -17.18
C ASP A 182 27.76 15.59 -16.60
N GLU A 183 26.57 15.14 -16.99
CA GLU A 183 25.32 15.67 -16.43
C GLU A 183 24.38 14.53 -16.03
N ASN A 184 24.56 14.01 -14.81
CA ASN A 184 23.47 13.32 -14.13
C ASN A 184 22.37 14.35 -13.86
N ASN A 185 21.18 14.16 -14.43
CA ASN A 185 20.00 15.02 -14.24
C ASN A 185 19.40 14.97 -12.82
N LEU A 186 20.15 14.45 -11.84
CA LEU A 186 19.76 14.28 -10.45
C LEU A 186 20.46 15.35 -9.60
N TYR A 187 19.68 16.34 -9.18
CA TYR A 187 20.10 17.41 -8.28
C TYR A 187 19.83 16.97 -6.85
N VAL A 188 20.79 17.14 -5.94
CA VAL A 188 20.63 16.82 -4.52
C VAL A 188 20.74 18.10 -3.70
N MET A 189 19.72 18.40 -2.91
CA MET A 189 19.63 19.59 -2.08
C MET A 189 19.51 19.20 -0.60
N PRO A 190 20.60 19.26 0.17
CA PRO A 190 20.54 19.04 1.61
C PRO A 190 20.03 20.31 2.31
N GLU A 191 18.71 20.43 2.46
CA GLU A 191 18.05 21.62 3.01
C GLU A 191 16.83 21.24 3.86
N THR A 192 16.53 22.06 4.87
CA THR A 192 15.42 21.90 5.82
C THR A 192 14.45 23.08 5.81
N ASP A 193 14.89 24.27 5.37
CA ASP A 193 14.03 25.44 5.26
C ASP A 193 13.05 25.30 4.08
N LEU A 194 11.76 25.33 4.36
CA LEU A 194 10.72 25.16 3.35
C LEU A 194 10.76 26.30 2.30
N GLU A 195 11.02 27.54 2.70
CA GLU A 195 10.98 28.67 1.76
C GLU A 195 12.06 28.53 0.68
N GLU A 196 13.24 28.08 1.06
CA GLU A 196 14.33 27.86 0.11
C GLU A 196 14.04 26.68 -0.82
N ILE A 197 13.45 25.60 -0.30
CA ILE A 197 12.98 24.48 -1.10
C ILE A 197 11.93 24.93 -2.13
N LEU A 198 10.96 25.75 -1.73
CA LEU A 198 9.93 26.25 -2.64
C LEU A 198 10.52 27.14 -3.75
N ARG A 199 11.50 28.01 -3.42
CA ARG A 199 12.22 28.81 -4.41
C ARG A 199 12.98 27.94 -5.41
N GLU A 200 13.63 26.89 -4.93
CA GLU A 200 14.35 25.97 -5.80
C GLU A 200 13.40 25.21 -6.73
N LEU A 201 12.24 24.75 -6.24
CA LEU A 201 11.21 24.13 -7.08
C LEU A 201 10.71 25.06 -8.19
N GLU A 202 10.49 26.33 -7.88
CA GLU A 202 10.06 27.36 -8.85
C GLU A 202 11.15 27.74 -9.85
N SER A 203 12.43 27.72 -9.42
CA SER A 203 13.59 28.07 -10.24
C SER A 203 14.02 26.91 -11.14
N LEU A 204 14.30 25.75 -10.55
CA LEU A 204 14.77 24.55 -11.25
C LEU A 204 13.67 23.93 -12.11
N LYS A 205 12.40 24.02 -11.69
CA LYS A 205 11.23 23.38 -12.31
C LYS A 205 11.50 21.91 -12.71
N PRO A 206 11.84 21.04 -11.73
CA PRO A 206 12.05 19.63 -11.99
C PRO A 206 10.74 18.95 -12.40
N GLN A 207 10.80 17.84 -13.13
CA GLN A 207 9.60 17.07 -13.46
C GLN A 207 9.11 16.24 -12.27
N VAL A 208 10.07 15.78 -11.46
CA VAL A 208 9.83 15.07 -10.21
C VAL A 208 10.77 15.62 -9.14
N ALA A 209 10.22 15.88 -7.96
CA ALA A 209 11.01 16.19 -6.77
C ALA A 209 10.67 15.21 -5.62
N VAL A 210 11.71 14.73 -4.95
CA VAL A 210 11.64 13.89 -3.77
C VAL A 210 11.90 14.76 -2.53
N ILE A 211 11.05 14.63 -1.51
CA ILE A 211 11.21 15.29 -0.20
C ILE A 211 11.41 14.23 0.87
N ASP A 212 12.63 14.09 1.38
CA ASP A 212 13.04 13.08 2.35
C ASP A 212 13.67 13.71 3.61
N SER A 213 12.91 13.98 4.69
CA SER A 213 11.50 13.70 4.91
C SER A 213 10.69 14.95 5.28
N ILE A 214 9.36 14.86 5.22
CA ILE A 214 8.49 16.00 5.54
C ILE A 214 8.57 16.42 7.01
N GLN A 215 8.91 15.49 7.91
CA GLN A 215 8.99 15.76 9.34
C GLN A 215 10.12 16.73 9.69
N THR A 216 11.18 16.75 8.91
CA THR A 216 12.36 17.60 9.15
C THR A 216 12.26 18.98 8.52
N LEU A 217 11.22 19.25 7.74
CA LEU A 217 11.03 20.58 7.18
C LEU A 217 10.59 21.58 8.24
N HIS A 218 11.05 22.81 8.08
CA HIS A 218 10.73 23.93 8.94
C HIS A 218 10.16 25.08 8.12
N PHE A 219 8.97 25.55 8.49
CA PHE A 219 8.39 26.77 7.98
C PHE A 219 8.44 27.87 9.06
N ALA A 220 9.29 28.87 8.85
CA ALA A 220 9.57 29.93 9.82
C ALA A 220 8.36 30.81 10.18
N SER A 221 7.34 30.85 9.30
CA SER A 221 6.10 31.59 9.56
C SER A 221 5.22 30.94 10.64
N LEU A 222 5.51 29.70 11.05
CA LEU A 222 4.81 28.99 12.11
C LEU A 222 5.68 28.92 13.37
N THR A 223 5.06 29.15 14.53
CA THR A 223 5.73 29.07 15.85
C THR A 223 5.92 27.64 16.36
N SER A 224 5.29 26.65 15.71
CA SER A 224 5.36 25.25 16.08
C SER A 224 6.69 24.61 15.66
N ALA A 225 7.21 23.67 16.47
CA ALA A 225 8.47 23.00 16.21
C ALA A 225 8.38 22.06 14.97
N PRO A 226 9.49 21.88 14.22
CA PRO A 226 9.60 20.87 13.17
C PRO A 226 9.11 19.49 13.63
N GLY A 227 8.45 18.76 12.73
CA GLY A 227 7.86 17.45 13.02
C GLY A 227 6.49 17.47 13.71
N SER A 228 6.05 18.64 14.22
CA SER A 228 4.69 18.81 14.74
C SER A 228 3.64 18.67 13.63
N VAL A 229 2.42 18.26 14.02
CA VAL A 229 1.27 18.10 13.11
C VAL A 229 1.00 19.37 12.29
N ALA A 230 1.12 20.55 12.91
CA ALA A 230 0.91 21.83 12.26
C ALA A 230 2.00 22.13 11.21
N GLN A 231 3.29 22.03 11.56
CA GLN A 231 4.40 22.21 10.61
C GLN A 231 4.25 21.29 9.40
N VAL A 232 4.07 19.99 9.64
CA VAL A 232 4.03 18.98 8.58
C VAL A 232 2.84 19.22 7.63
N ARG A 233 1.66 19.55 8.18
CA ARG A 233 0.46 19.86 7.38
C ARG A 233 0.66 21.09 6.51
N GLU A 234 1.18 22.16 7.06
CA GLU A 234 1.37 23.42 6.33
C GLU A 234 2.46 23.29 5.26
N CYS A 235 3.59 22.66 5.60
CA CYS A 235 4.65 22.36 4.64
C CYS A 235 4.11 21.55 3.45
N THR A 236 3.33 20.50 3.73
CA THR A 236 2.72 19.66 2.68
C THR A 236 1.75 20.47 1.81
N SER A 237 0.95 21.36 2.41
CA SER A 237 0.01 22.22 1.69
C SER A 237 0.74 23.20 0.76
N ALA A 238 1.80 23.85 1.23
CA ALA A 238 2.60 24.77 0.44
C ALA A 238 3.31 24.05 -0.72
N LEU A 239 3.91 22.89 -0.45
CA LEU A 239 4.51 22.02 -1.48
C LEU A 239 3.47 21.61 -2.53
N MET A 240 2.26 21.19 -2.10
CA MET A 240 1.17 20.83 -3.01
C MET A 240 0.78 21.98 -3.93
N GLN A 241 0.67 23.20 -3.39
CA GLN A 241 0.30 24.39 -4.18
C GLN A 241 1.33 24.66 -5.28
N VAL A 242 2.63 24.67 -4.95
CA VAL A 242 3.70 24.85 -5.94
C VAL A 242 3.72 23.69 -6.94
N GLY A 243 3.61 22.44 -6.46
CA GLY A 243 3.58 21.24 -7.30
C GLY A 243 2.45 21.27 -8.34
N LYS A 244 1.23 21.62 -7.92
CA LYS A 244 0.09 21.76 -8.85
C LYS A 244 0.22 22.94 -9.80
N ARG A 245 0.75 24.07 -9.33
CA ARG A 245 0.89 25.29 -10.14
C ARG A 245 1.95 25.14 -11.24
N GLU A 246 3.10 24.55 -10.90
CA GLU A 246 4.22 24.35 -11.81
C GLU A 246 4.19 22.98 -12.52
N ASN A 247 3.18 22.15 -12.24
CA ASN A 247 3.03 20.78 -12.74
C ASN A 247 4.23 19.86 -12.41
N ILE A 248 4.75 20.01 -11.19
CA ILE A 248 5.85 19.21 -10.62
C ILE A 248 5.25 18.02 -9.88
N THR A 249 5.78 16.83 -10.12
CA THR A 249 5.40 15.64 -9.36
C THR A 249 6.19 15.56 -8.08
N LEU A 250 5.53 15.35 -6.94
CA LEU A 250 6.15 15.36 -5.64
C LEU A 250 6.03 13.98 -4.97
N LEU A 251 7.16 13.40 -4.59
CA LEU A 251 7.25 12.18 -3.81
C LEU A 251 7.72 12.54 -2.39
N ILE A 252 6.86 12.39 -1.40
CA ILE A 252 7.12 12.82 -0.02
C ILE A 252 7.31 11.59 0.88
N VAL A 253 8.39 11.57 1.67
CA VAL A 253 8.59 10.58 2.72
C VAL A 253 7.93 11.06 4.01
N GLY A 254 7.12 10.18 4.61
CA GLY A 254 6.56 10.37 5.95
C GLY A 254 6.90 9.19 6.87
N HIS A 255 7.52 9.46 8.01
CA HIS A 255 7.71 8.47 9.07
C HIS A 255 6.40 8.16 9.82
N VAL A 256 6.12 6.87 10.05
CA VAL A 256 5.08 6.43 11.00
C VAL A 256 5.70 6.39 12.39
N THR A 257 5.16 7.16 13.33
CA THR A 257 5.54 7.09 14.74
C THR A 257 4.39 6.52 15.55
N LYS A 258 4.67 5.50 16.39
CA LYS A 258 3.66 4.77 17.18
C LYS A 258 3.09 5.58 18.35
N GLU A 259 3.60 6.78 18.62
CA GLU A 259 3.38 7.48 19.90
C GLU A 259 2.78 8.89 19.78
N GLY A 260 2.12 9.24 18.66
CA GLY A 260 1.27 10.46 18.57
C GLY A 260 1.98 11.82 18.70
N ALA A 261 3.27 11.87 19.02
CA ALA A 261 4.04 13.10 19.19
C ALA A 261 4.54 13.71 17.85
N ILE A 262 4.61 12.91 16.79
CA ILE A 262 5.02 13.32 15.44
C ILE A 262 3.87 13.01 14.48
N ALA A 263 3.65 13.91 13.51
CA ALA A 263 2.61 13.76 12.52
C ALA A 263 2.78 12.45 11.72
N GLY A 264 1.98 11.44 12.05
CA GLY A 264 1.91 10.21 11.27
C GLY A 264 1.33 10.47 9.86
N PRO A 265 1.54 9.55 8.90
CA PRO A 265 1.07 9.73 7.52
C PRO A 265 -0.45 9.96 7.44
N ARG A 266 -1.22 9.42 8.39
CA ARG A 266 -2.68 9.66 8.56
C ARG A 266 -3.07 11.14 8.59
N VAL A 267 -2.21 12.02 9.12
CA VAL A 267 -2.45 13.47 9.14
C VAL A 267 -2.48 14.05 7.72
N LEU A 268 -1.68 13.47 6.81
CA LEU A 268 -1.48 13.95 5.45
C LEU A 268 -2.31 13.18 4.42
N GLU A 269 -2.89 12.04 4.80
CA GLU A 269 -3.66 11.17 3.91
C GLU A 269 -4.72 11.92 3.10
N HIS A 270 -5.39 12.92 3.69
CA HIS A 270 -6.41 13.70 3.00
C HIS A 270 -5.85 14.77 2.06
N LEU A 271 -4.63 15.27 2.31
CA LEU A 271 -4.00 16.36 1.56
C LEU A 271 -3.35 15.88 0.27
N VAL A 272 -2.84 14.64 0.26
CA VAL A 272 -2.11 14.10 -0.89
C VAL A 272 -3.02 13.38 -1.89
N ASP A 273 -2.56 13.18 -3.12
CA ASP A 273 -3.34 12.46 -4.13
C ASP A 273 -3.24 10.93 -3.96
N THR A 274 -2.05 10.45 -3.60
CA THR A 274 -1.75 9.02 -3.41
C THR A 274 -1.00 8.82 -2.10
N VAL A 275 -1.36 7.76 -1.36
CA VAL A 275 -0.74 7.35 -0.10
C VAL A 275 -0.33 5.90 -0.23
N LEU A 276 0.97 5.65 -0.08
CA LEU A 276 1.56 4.33 -0.04
C LEU A 276 2.12 4.08 1.36
N TYR A 277 1.97 2.86 1.88
CA TYR A 277 2.61 2.42 3.11
C TYR A 277 3.64 1.35 2.80
N PHE A 278 4.87 1.58 3.25
CA PHE A 278 5.93 0.61 3.19
C PHE A 278 6.02 -0.12 4.54
N GLU A 279 5.66 -1.38 4.52
CA GLU A 279 5.54 -2.26 5.67
C GLU A 279 6.54 -3.41 5.56
N GLY A 280 6.92 -3.98 6.70
CA GLY A 280 7.72 -5.19 6.74
C GLY A 280 8.00 -5.57 8.18
N ASP A 281 8.03 -6.87 8.45
CA ASP A 281 8.50 -7.36 9.74
C ASP A 281 10.03 -7.23 9.80
N ARG A 282 10.57 -6.95 10.98
CA ARG A 282 12.03 -6.88 11.20
C ARG A 282 12.72 -8.22 10.93
N TYR A 283 11.97 -9.31 11.02
CA TYR A 283 12.47 -10.67 10.82
C TYR A 283 12.16 -11.23 9.42
N ALA A 284 11.32 -10.57 8.64
CA ALA A 284 11.06 -10.94 7.26
C ALA A 284 12.09 -10.28 6.34
N SER A 285 12.63 -11.03 5.38
CA SER A 285 13.48 -10.52 4.30
C SER A 285 12.72 -9.55 3.38
N HIS A 286 11.41 -9.74 3.27
CA HIS A 286 10.56 -9.03 2.31
C HIS A 286 9.80 -7.86 2.95
N ARG A 287 9.55 -6.86 2.12
CA ARG A 287 8.90 -5.59 2.44
C ARG A 287 7.75 -5.38 1.48
N LEU A 288 6.63 -4.91 1.99
CA LEU A 288 5.37 -4.78 1.30
C LEU A 288 5.04 -3.31 1.14
N LEU A 289 4.95 -2.83 -0.10
CA LEU A 289 4.48 -1.49 -0.43
C LEU A 289 3.00 -1.56 -0.79
N ARG A 290 2.11 -1.10 0.08
CA ARG A 290 0.66 -1.09 -0.16
C ARG A 290 0.17 0.28 -0.55
N SER A 291 -0.76 0.33 -1.49
CA SER A 291 -1.59 1.51 -1.69
C SER A 291 -2.69 1.57 -0.63
N VAL A 292 -2.92 2.73 -0.03
CA VAL A 292 -4.06 2.98 0.89
C VAL A 292 -5.03 4.01 0.31
N LYS A 293 -4.49 4.99 -0.41
CA LYS A 293 -5.25 5.98 -1.16
C LYS A 293 -4.60 6.13 -2.52
N ASN A 294 -5.37 6.06 -3.59
CA ASN A 294 -4.87 6.30 -4.94
C ASN A 294 -5.97 6.96 -5.76
N ARG A 295 -5.83 8.24 -6.07
CA ARG A 295 -6.77 8.95 -6.94
C ARG A 295 -6.64 8.56 -8.42
N PHE A 296 -5.58 7.84 -8.77
CA PHE A 296 -5.21 7.51 -10.14
C PHE A 296 -5.15 6.00 -10.40
N GLY A 297 -5.51 5.16 -9.43
CA GLY A 297 -5.37 3.70 -9.51
C GLY A 297 -6.14 3.00 -8.40
N ALA A 298 -5.96 1.69 -8.27
CA ALA A 298 -6.61 0.91 -7.23
C ALA A 298 -5.95 1.13 -5.86
N THR A 299 -6.75 1.09 -4.79
CA THR A 299 -6.34 1.37 -3.39
C THR A 299 -5.93 0.12 -2.62
N HIS A 300 -5.73 -1.00 -3.32
CA HIS A 300 -5.38 -2.28 -2.69
C HIS A 300 -4.27 -2.99 -3.47
N GLU A 301 -3.54 -2.28 -4.32
CA GLU A 301 -2.38 -2.87 -4.99
C GLU A 301 -1.21 -2.99 -4.01
N ILE A 302 -0.43 -4.06 -4.18
CA ILE A 302 0.76 -4.35 -3.38
C ILE A 302 1.97 -4.57 -4.28
N GLY A 303 3.08 -3.93 -3.91
CA GLY A 303 4.41 -4.14 -4.44
C GLY A 303 5.27 -4.88 -3.41
N ILE A 304 6.05 -5.85 -3.83
CA ILE A 304 6.87 -6.68 -2.94
C ILE A 304 8.34 -6.47 -3.28
N PHE A 305 9.11 -6.13 -2.25
CA PHE A 305 10.52 -5.82 -2.37
C PHE A 305 11.32 -6.64 -1.36
N GLU A 306 12.57 -6.94 -1.70
CA GLU A 306 13.54 -7.53 -0.78
C GLU A 306 14.74 -6.60 -0.62
N MET A 307 15.28 -6.51 0.60
CA MET A 307 16.50 -5.74 0.84
C MET A 307 17.72 -6.61 0.58
N ALA A 308 18.39 -6.38 -0.55
CA ALA A 308 19.64 -7.02 -0.93
C ALA A 308 20.85 -6.10 -0.69
N ASP A 309 22.05 -6.61 -0.96
CA ASP A 309 23.32 -5.87 -0.77
C ASP A 309 23.39 -4.56 -1.57
N LYS A 310 22.81 -4.56 -2.78
CA LYS A 310 22.74 -3.39 -3.69
C LYS A 310 21.49 -2.52 -3.51
N GLY A 311 20.66 -2.76 -2.48
CA GLY A 311 19.43 -2.00 -2.22
C GLY A 311 18.16 -2.83 -2.31
N LEU A 312 17.04 -2.17 -2.62
CA LEU A 312 15.75 -2.84 -2.77
C LEU A 312 15.63 -3.47 -4.16
N VAL A 313 15.26 -4.74 -4.19
CA VAL A 313 15.02 -5.53 -5.41
C VAL A 313 13.54 -5.93 -5.46
N GLU A 314 12.93 -5.87 -6.63
CA GLU A 314 11.54 -6.27 -6.82
C GLU A 314 11.40 -7.79 -6.80
N VAL A 315 10.31 -8.26 -6.20
CA VAL A 315 9.96 -9.68 -6.24
C VAL A 315 8.85 -9.87 -7.27
N ASP A 316 9.25 -10.35 -8.45
CA ASP A 316 8.33 -10.59 -9.57
C ASP A 316 7.30 -11.69 -9.25
N ASN A 317 7.74 -12.77 -8.59
CA ASN A 317 6.90 -13.89 -8.21
C ASN A 317 6.77 -14.02 -6.69
N PRO A 318 5.81 -13.31 -6.06
CA PRO A 318 5.69 -13.30 -4.61
C PRO A 318 5.24 -14.64 -4.04
N SER A 319 4.52 -15.44 -4.83
CA SER A 319 4.00 -16.72 -4.41
C SER A 319 5.11 -17.72 -4.05
N GLU A 320 6.31 -17.58 -4.64
CA GLU A 320 7.47 -18.41 -4.25
C GLU A 320 7.95 -18.14 -2.82
N LEU A 321 7.71 -16.93 -2.30
CA LEU A 321 8.12 -16.56 -0.93
C LEU A 321 7.18 -17.10 0.14
N PHE A 322 5.91 -17.29 -0.21
CA PHE A 322 4.84 -17.68 0.72
C PHE A 322 4.42 -19.15 0.56
N LEU A 323 5.09 -19.88 -0.33
CA LEU A 323 5.00 -21.33 -0.45
C LEU A 323 6.13 -21.96 0.38
N GLY A 324 5.80 -22.95 1.22
CA GLY A 324 6.80 -23.75 1.90
C GLY A 324 7.57 -24.65 0.93
N ASN A 325 8.56 -25.37 1.45
CA ASN A 325 9.28 -26.35 0.65
C ASN A 325 8.32 -27.49 0.24
N ARG A 326 8.00 -27.57 -1.05
CA ARG A 326 7.07 -28.58 -1.59
C ARG A 326 7.56 -30.02 -1.39
N ASP A 327 8.84 -30.21 -1.09
CA ASP A 327 9.45 -31.52 -0.83
C ASP A 327 9.30 -31.96 0.65
N GLU A 328 8.99 -31.04 1.57
CA GLU A 328 8.76 -31.35 2.98
C GLU A 328 7.25 -31.38 3.29
N LEU A 329 6.63 -32.52 2.99
CA LEU A 329 5.21 -32.73 3.26
C LEU A 329 4.96 -32.94 4.76
N ALA A 330 4.22 -32.00 5.37
CA ALA A 330 3.85 -32.07 6.78
C ALA A 330 2.32 -32.12 6.95
N PRO A 331 1.80 -32.93 7.91
CA PRO A 331 0.41 -32.87 8.31
C PRO A 331 0.00 -31.48 8.79
N GLY A 332 -1.24 -31.10 8.51
CA GLY A 332 -1.76 -29.80 8.92
C GLY A 332 -1.34 -28.63 8.04
N THR A 333 -0.74 -28.90 6.88
CA THR A 333 -0.48 -27.89 5.85
C THR A 333 -1.63 -27.84 4.84
N SER A 334 -1.92 -26.65 4.33
CA SER A 334 -2.87 -26.47 3.22
C SER A 334 -2.51 -25.23 2.40
N THR A 335 -2.83 -25.23 1.11
CA THR A 335 -2.52 -24.09 0.24
C THR A 335 -3.79 -23.34 -0.14
N ILE A 336 -3.77 -22.03 -0.03
CA ILE A 336 -4.84 -21.13 -0.47
C ILE A 336 -4.32 -20.16 -1.53
N VAL A 337 -5.24 -19.49 -2.20
CA VAL A 337 -4.91 -18.28 -2.97
C VAL A 337 -5.55 -17.11 -2.29
N ALA A 338 -4.75 -16.27 -1.64
CA ALA A 338 -5.19 -15.03 -1.04
C ALA A 338 -5.19 -13.89 -2.08
N CYS A 339 -6.04 -12.88 -1.92
CA CYS A 339 -6.02 -11.65 -2.73
C CYS A 339 -5.68 -10.46 -1.83
N GLU A 340 -4.57 -9.79 -2.15
CA GLU A 340 -4.25 -8.46 -1.62
C GLU A 340 -4.65 -7.45 -2.71
N GLY A 341 -5.84 -6.87 -2.53
CA GLY A 341 -6.55 -6.11 -3.57
C GLY A 341 -6.86 -6.91 -4.81
N THR A 342 -6.16 -6.63 -5.93
CA THR A 342 -6.31 -7.40 -7.18
C THR A 342 -5.21 -8.43 -7.38
N ARG A 343 -4.20 -8.46 -6.50
CA ARG A 343 -3.06 -9.37 -6.64
C ARG A 343 -3.36 -10.70 -5.96
N PRO A 344 -3.55 -11.79 -6.71
CA PRO A 344 -3.59 -13.12 -6.13
C PRO A 344 -2.18 -13.51 -5.67
N ILE A 345 -2.07 -14.04 -4.46
CA ILE A 345 -0.84 -14.53 -3.84
C ILE A 345 -1.17 -15.93 -3.31
N VAL A 346 -0.39 -16.92 -3.72
CA VAL A 346 -0.55 -18.28 -3.18
C VAL A 346 0.18 -18.36 -1.85
N VAL A 347 -0.52 -18.88 -0.84
CA VAL A 347 -0.04 -18.88 0.54
C VAL A 347 -0.24 -20.26 1.15
N GLU A 348 0.79 -20.77 1.81
CA GLU A 348 0.68 -21.95 2.65
C GLU A 348 0.18 -21.58 4.05
N LEU A 349 -0.84 -22.29 4.51
CA LEU A 349 -1.34 -22.24 5.88
C LEU A 349 -0.88 -23.48 6.62
N GLN A 350 -0.48 -23.30 7.87
CA GLN A 350 -0.01 -24.35 8.76
C GLN A 350 -0.88 -24.39 9.99
N ALA A 351 -1.28 -25.59 10.41
CA ALA A 351 -2.02 -25.82 11.64
C ALA A 351 -1.37 -26.92 12.47
N LEU A 352 -1.28 -26.68 13.77
CA LEU A 352 -0.90 -27.67 14.78
C LEU A 352 -2.02 -27.82 15.80
N VAL A 353 -2.65 -28.99 15.81
CA VAL A 353 -3.71 -29.36 16.74
C VAL A 353 -3.20 -30.45 17.67
N SER A 354 -3.23 -30.20 18.98
CA SER A 354 -2.68 -31.14 19.97
C SER A 354 -3.58 -31.22 21.21
N PRO A 355 -3.64 -32.36 21.93
CA PRO A 355 -4.30 -32.43 23.23
C PRO A 355 -3.80 -31.37 24.19
N THR A 356 -4.73 -30.63 24.80
CA THR A 356 -4.36 -29.61 25.79
C THR A 356 -3.91 -30.27 27.09
N SER A 357 -2.82 -29.76 27.68
CA SER A 357 -2.40 -30.10 29.04
C SER A 357 -2.88 -29.06 30.07
N TYR A 358 -3.56 -28.01 29.61
CA TYR A 358 -4.05 -26.92 30.46
C TYR A 358 -5.55 -27.06 30.75
N THR A 359 -6.04 -26.28 31.72
CA THR A 359 -7.48 -26.22 32.05
C THR A 359 -8.33 -25.63 30.92
N SER A 360 -7.74 -24.79 30.08
CA SER A 360 -8.37 -24.21 28.90
C SER A 360 -7.46 -24.40 27.69
N PRO A 361 -8.01 -24.83 26.53
CA PRO A 361 -7.21 -24.99 25.33
C PRO A 361 -6.67 -23.67 24.83
N ARG A 362 -5.42 -23.69 24.38
CA ARG A 362 -4.75 -22.56 23.73
C ARG A 362 -5.21 -22.44 22.29
N ARG A 363 -5.49 -21.20 21.88
CA ARG A 363 -5.81 -20.84 20.51
C ARG A 363 -4.89 -19.69 20.13
N SER A 364 -4.08 -19.87 19.10
CA SER A 364 -3.08 -18.88 18.72
C SER A 364 -3.00 -18.80 17.21
N THR A 365 -2.87 -17.57 16.71
CA THR A 365 -2.71 -17.30 15.28
C THR A 365 -1.47 -16.47 15.00
N THR A 366 -0.87 -16.68 13.84
CA THR A 366 0.18 -15.81 13.28
C THR A 366 -0.14 -15.59 11.80
N GLY A 367 -0.37 -14.35 11.38
CA GLY A 367 -0.78 -14.08 9.98
C GLY A 367 -2.23 -14.44 9.66
N VAL A 368 -3.06 -14.81 10.63
CA VAL A 368 -4.48 -15.15 10.46
C VAL A 368 -5.31 -14.44 11.53
N ASP A 369 -6.50 -13.96 11.16
CA ASP A 369 -7.41 -13.32 12.12
C ASP A 369 -7.89 -14.30 13.20
N TYR A 370 -7.77 -13.87 14.46
CA TYR A 370 -8.11 -14.70 15.62
C TYR A 370 -9.61 -15.02 15.68
N ASN A 371 -10.48 -14.07 15.33
CA ASN A 371 -11.93 -14.28 15.41
C ASN A 371 -12.41 -15.27 14.33
N ARG A 372 -11.82 -15.22 13.13
CA ARG A 372 -12.05 -16.22 12.07
C ARG A 372 -11.68 -17.62 12.54
N LEU A 373 -10.51 -17.79 13.19
CA LEU A 373 -10.13 -19.09 13.76
C LEU A 373 -11.21 -19.61 14.73
N GLN A 374 -11.71 -18.77 15.64
CA GLN A 374 -12.76 -19.19 16.59
C GLN A 374 -14.03 -19.67 15.89
N GLN A 375 -14.47 -18.97 14.85
CA GLN A 375 -15.66 -19.33 14.08
C GLN A 375 -15.46 -20.66 13.34
N ILE A 376 -14.30 -20.85 12.71
CA ILE A 376 -13.97 -22.07 11.99
C ILE A 376 -13.92 -23.28 12.94
N LEU A 377 -13.26 -23.15 14.09
CA LEU A 377 -13.24 -24.19 15.11
C LEU A 377 -14.66 -24.58 15.56
N ALA A 378 -15.53 -23.59 15.80
CA ALA A 378 -16.92 -23.84 16.18
C ALA A 378 -17.73 -24.55 15.08
N VAL A 379 -17.49 -24.20 13.81
CA VAL A 379 -18.13 -24.87 12.66
C VAL A 379 -17.66 -26.31 12.53
N LEU A 380 -16.35 -26.56 12.62
CA LEU A 380 -15.79 -27.91 12.56
C LEU A 380 -16.32 -28.78 13.70
N GLU A 381 -16.39 -28.26 14.93
CA GLU A 381 -16.92 -29.01 16.07
C GLU A 381 -18.42 -29.28 15.93
N LYS A 382 -19.23 -28.27 15.61
CA LYS A 382 -20.69 -28.41 15.59
C LYS A 382 -21.24 -29.10 14.34
N ARG A 383 -20.62 -28.90 13.18
CA ARG A 383 -21.14 -29.36 11.88
C ARG A 383 -20.43 -30.60 11.35
N VAL A 384 -19.13 -30.74 11.62
CA VAL A 384 -18.34 -31.89 11.18
C VAL A 384 -18.21 -32.93 12.31
N GLY A 385 -18.34 -32.52 13.57
CA GLY A 385 -18.29 -33.41 14.73
C GLY A 385 -16.89 -33.69 15.25
N ILE A 386 -15.93 -32.79 14.99
CA ILE A 386 -14.54 -32.94 15.45
C ILE A 386 -14.41 -32.35 16.86
N PRO A 387 -13.98 -33.12 17.88
CA PRO A 387 -13.97 -32.68 19.28
C PRO A 387 -12.80 -31.72 19.59
N LEU A 388 -12.86 -30.50 19.06
CA LEU A 388 -11.81 -29.48 19.18
C LEU A 388 -11.83 -28.72 20.52
N SER A 389 -12.90 -28.85 21.32
CA SER A 389 -13.05 -28.17 22.61
C SER A 389 -12.00 -28.54 23.67
N LYS A 390 -11.23 -29.62 23.48
CA LYS A 390 -10.15 -30.06 24.38
C LYS A 390 -8.75 -30.04 23.73
N LEU A 391 -8.65 -29.40 22.56
CA LEU A 391 -7.43 -29.40 21.76
C LEU A 391 -6.90 -27.98 21.65
N ASP A 392 -5.60 -27.84 21.86
CA ASP A 392 -4.88 -26.63 21.51
C ASP A 392 -4.84 -26.52 19.99
N ALA A 393 -4.99 -25.31 19.46
CA ALA A 393 -4.97 -25.03 18.03
C ALA A 393 -4.07 -23.83 17.75
N TYR A 394 -2.99 -24.08 17.00
CA TYR A 394 -2.08 -23.07 16.51
C TYR A 394 -2.22 -23.00 15.00
N VAL A 395 -2.44 -21.80 14.44
CA VAL A 395 -2.56 -21.61 12.99
C VAL A 395 -1.64 -20.49 12.54
N ALA A 396 -0.83 -20.73 11.52
CA ALA A 396 0.10 -19.77 10.97
C ALA A 396 -0.03 -19.66 9.44
N SER A 397 0.26 -18.48 8.92
CA SER A 397 0.49 -18.24 7.49
C SER A 397 2.01 -18.26 7.23
N ALA A 398 2.44 -19.01 6.23
CA ALA A 398 3.85 -19.09 5.84
C ALA A 398 4.36 -17.73 5.32
N GLY A 399 5.64 -17.46 5.53
CA GLY A 399 6.30 -16.22 5.08
C GLY A 399 5.80 -14.94 5.77
N GLY A 400 5.01 -15.05 6.85
CA GLY A 400 4.59 -13.90 7.66
C GLY A 400 3.51 -13.02 7.02
N LEU A 401 2.87 -13.48 5.94
CA LEU A 401 1.80 -12.74 5.29
C LEU A 401 0.53 -12.75 6.15
N ASN A 402 -0.05 -11.57 6.38
CA ASN A 402 -1.35 -11.45 7.04
C ASN A 402 -2.49 -11.76 6.06
N VAL A 403 -3.12 -12.91 6.22
CA VAL A 403 -4.27 -13.38 5.45
C VAL A 403 -5.56 -13.05 6.21
N GLY A 404 -6.13 -11.89 5.89
CA GLY A 404 -7.28 -11.30 6.58
C GLY A 404 -8.63 -11.44 5.85
N GLU A 405 -8.81 -12.41 4.96
CA GLU A 405 -9.97 -12.43 4.05
C GLU A 405 -10.84 -13.71 4.13
N PRO A 406 -12.11 -13.66 3.68
CA PRO A 406 -13.02 -14.81 3.73
C PRO A 406 -12.56 -16.02 2.90
N ALA A 407 -11.83 -15.82 1.81
CA ALA A 407 -11.44 -16.91 0.92
C ALA A 407 -10.47 -17.92 1.56
N ALA A 408 -9.79 -17.54 2.64
CA ALA A 408 -8.87 -18.37 3.38
C ALA A 408 -9.56 -19.37 4.32
N ASP A 409 -10.84 -19.15 4.67
CA ASP A 409 -11.53 -19.92 5.72
C ASP A 409 -11.53 -21.42 5.42
N LEU A 410 -11.76 -21.81 4.15
CA LEU A 410 -11.73 -23.21 3.73
C LEU A 410 -10.34 -23.84 3.94
N GLY A 411 -9.28 -23.13 3.56
CA GLY A 411 -7.91 -23.61 3.74
C GLY A 411 -7.54 -23.77 5.21
N ILE A 412 -7.90 -22.80 6.05
CA ILE A 412 -7.72 -22.89 7.51
C ILE A 412 -8.47 -24.11 8.07
N ALA A 413 -9.72 -24.31 7.66
CA ALA A 413 -10.52 -25.44 8.10
C ALA A 413 -9.87 -26.78 7.72
N ILE A 414 -9.40 -26.92 6.48
CA ILE A 414 -8.72 -28.14 6.02
C ILE A 414 -7.39 -28.35 6.74
N ALA A 415 -6.57 -27.31 6.94
CA ALA A 415 -5.31 -27.40 7.68
C ALA A 415 -5.54 -27.94 9.11
N ILE A 416 -6.54 -27.41 9.83
CA ILE A 416 -6.90 -27.87 11.18
C ILE A 416 -7.31 -29.35 11.17
N VAL A 417 -8.12 -29.77 10.20
CA VAL A 417 -8.57 -31.16 10.10
C VAL A 417 -7.44 -32.11 9.70
N ALA A 418 -6.56 -31.67 8.80
CA ALA A 418 -5.37 -32.40 8.38
C ALA A 418 -4.42 -32.61 9.57
N SER A 419 -4.22 -31.58 10.39
CA SER A 419 -3.42 -31.66 11.62
C SER A 419 -4.06 -32.61 12.64
N PHE A 420 -5.36 -32.45 12.92
CA PHE A 420 -6.09 -33.29 13.87
C PHE A 420 -6.09 -34.78 13.47
N ARG A 421 -6.13 -35.07 12.16
CA ARG A 421 -6.14 -36.46 11.64
C ARG A 421 -4.76 -37.00 11.31
N ASP A 422 -3.71 -36.21 11.49
CA ASP A 422 -2.34 -36.54 11.09
C ASP A 422 -2.28 -36.98 9.61
N ARG A 423 -2.84 -36.15 8.72
CA ARG A 423 -2.92 -36.39 7.27
C ARG A 423 -2.32 -35.25 6.48
N ILE A 424 -1.80 -35.60 5.32
CA ILE A 424 -1.27 -34.66 4.33
C ILE A 424 -2.38 -34.29 3.35
N VAL A 425 -2.45 -33.01 3.00
CA VAL A 425 -3.25 -32.49 1.89
C VAL A 425 -2.37 -32.51 0.64
N ASP A 426 -2.93 -32.83 -0.52
CA ASP A 426 -2.17 -32.80 -1.77
C ASP A 426 -1.57 -31.39 -2.01
N PRO A 427 -0.22 -31.26 -2.09
CA PRO A 427 0.46 -29.97 -2.26
C PRO A 427 0.17 -29.32 -3.62
N ARG A 428 -0.41 -30.05 -4.58
CA ARG A 428 -0.82 -29.53 -5.89
C ARG A 428 -2.30 -29.11 -5.92
N THR A 429 -2.97 -29.12 -4.77
CA THR A 429 -4.36 -28.68 -4.60
C THR A 429 -4.45 -27.33 -3.88
N VAL A 430 -5.13 -26.35 -4.47
CA VAL A 430 -5.49 -25.09 -3.79
C VAL A 430 -6.91 -25.12 -3.23
N LEU A 431 -7.12 -24.47 -2.09
CA LEU A 431 -8.39 -24.39 -1.37
C LEU A 431 -8.87 -22.94 -1.34
N ILE A 432 -10.06 -22.68 -1.86
CA ILE A 432 -10.61 -21.32 -1.92
C ILE A 432 -12.08 -21.35 -1.50
N GLY A 433 -12.45 -20.58 -0.48
CA GLY A 433 -13.86 -20.41 -0.12
C GLY A 433 -14.09 -19.89 1.29
N GLU A 434 -15.21 -19.18 1.47
CA GLU A 434 -15.67 -18.71 2.78
C GLU A 434 -16.46 -19.82 3.49
N VAL A 435 -16.22 -20.00 4.79
CA VAL A 435 -16.93 -21.00 5.60
C VAL A 435 -18.04 -20.31 6.38
N GLY A 436 -19.29 -20.60 6.02
CA GLY A 436 -20.45 -20.13 6.77
C GLY A 436 -20.67 -20.91 8.08
N LEU A 437 -21.33 -20.29 9.06
CA LEU A 437 -21.67 -20.90 10.35
C LEU A 437 -22.57 -22.15 10.26
N GLY A 438 -23.23 -22.35 9.11
CA GLY A 438 -24.01 -23.55 8.79
C GLY A 438 -23.17 -24.72 8.25
N GLY A 439 -21.87 -24.53 8.04
CA GLY A 439 -20.97 -25.49 7.39
C GLY A 439 -21.04 -25.47 5.87
N GLN A 440 -21.72 -24.49 5.27
CA GLN A 440 -21.71 -24.26 3.82
C GLN A 440 -20.44 -23.53 3.38
N VAL A 441 -19.99 -23.81 2.16
CA VAL A 441 -18.88 -23.08 1.51
C VAL A 441 -19.48 -22.05 0.56
N ARG A 442 -19.12 -20.78 0.74
CA ARG A 442 -19.71 -19.63 0.04
C ARG A 442 -18.74 -19.06 -0.99
N LEU A 443 -19.31 -18.42 -2.02
CA LEU A 443 -18.58 -17.75 -3.10
C LEU A 443 -17.72 -16.60 -2.58
N VAL A 444 -16.60 -16.37 -3.24
CA VAL A 444 -15.64 -15.31 -2.91
C VAL A 444 -15.33 -14.46 -4.13
N SER A 445 -14.82 -13.25 -3.90
CA SER A 445 -14.45 -12.33 -4.98
C SER A 445 -13.24 -12.84 -5.77
N GLN A 446 -13.15 -12.37 -7.03
CA GLN A 446 -11.97 -12.53 -7.89
C GLN A 446 -11.52 -13.97 -8.14
N MET A 447 -12.45 -14.93 -8.17
CA MET A 447 -12.13 -16.35 -8.36
C MET A 447 -11.31 -16.63 -9.62
N GLU A 448 -11.59 -15.95 -10.73
CA GLU A 448 -10.84 -16.12 -11.97
C GLU A 448 -9.35 -15.75 -11.83
N LEU A 449 -9.05 -14.63 -11.16
CA LEU A 449 -7.66 -14.21 -10.89
C LEU A 449 -6.94 -15.23 -10.01
N ARG A 450 -7.63 -15.73 -8.96
CA ARG A 450 -7.08 -16.73 -8.05
C ARG A 450 -6.74 -18.03 -8.77
N LEU A 451 -7.65 -18.51 -9.62
CA LEU A 451 -7.46 -19.75 -10.37
C LEU A 451 -6.35 -19.60 -11.42
N LYS A 452 -6.28 -18.47 -12.13
CA LYS A 452 -5.20 -18.20 -13.10
C LYS A 452 -3.83 -18.17 -12.42
N GLU A 453 -3.71 -17.58 -11.23
CA GLU A 453 -2.45 -17.56 -10.49
C GLU A 453 -2.04 -18.95 -10.01
N ALA A 454 -2.99 -19.74 -9.47
CA ALA A 454 -2.71 -21.13 -9.10
C ALA A 454 -2.25 -21.96 -10.31
N ALA A 455 -2.91 -21.80 -11.47
CA ALA A 455 -2.52 -22.50 -12.69
C ALA A 455 -1.11 -22.09 -13.16
N LYS A 456 -0.80 -20.79 -13.14
CA LYS A 456 0.52 -20.25 -13.49
C LYS A 456 1.65 -20.85 -12.65
N LEU A 457 1.39 -21.13 -11.37
CA LEU A 457 2.34 -21.71 -10.42
C LEU A 457 2.37 -23.25 -10.42
N GLY A 458 1.68 -23.87 -11.39
CA GLY A 458 1.73 -25.29 -11.65
C GLY A 458 0.86 -26.16 -10.74
N PHE A 459 -0.06 -25.57 -9.98
CA PHE A 459 -1.10 -26.34 -9.28
C PHE A 459 -1.94 -27.12 -10.31
N LYS A 460 -2.51 -28.24 -9.88
CA LYS A 460 -3.27 -29.13 -10.78
C LYS A 460 -4.75 -29.15 -10.46
N ARG A 461 -5.11 -28.84 -9.22
CA ARG A 461 -6.46 -29.00 -8.72
C ARG A 461 -6.86 -27.83 -7.83
N ALA A 462 -8.12 -27.42 -7.92
CA ALA A 462 -8.68 -26.35 -7.09
C ALA A 462 -10.03 -26.76 -6.51
N ILE A 463 -10.14 -26.74 -5.18
CA ILE A 463 -11.40 -26.96 -4.46
C ILE A 463 -12.03 -25.60 -4.20
N VAL A 464 -13.21 -25.39 -4.79
CA VAL A 464 -13.88 -24.08 -4.85
C VAL A 464 -15.36 -24.19 -4.48
N PRO A 465 -16.04 -23.09 -4.11
CA PRO A 465 -17.46 -23.13 -3.77
C PRO A 465 -18.31 -23.43 -5.01
N LYS A 466 -19.37 -24.23 -4.85
CA LYS A 466 -20.32 -24.54 -5.91
C LYS A 466 -21.17 -23.30 -6.25
N GLY A 467 -21.51 -23.13 -7.52
CA GLY A 467 -22.44 -22.09 -7.99
C GLY A 467 -21.84 -21.04 -8.91
N GLN A 468 -20.60 -21.23 -9.34
CA GLN A 468 -19.94 -20.40 -10.35
C GLN A 468 -19.49 -21.25 -11.53
N SER A 469 -19.65 -20.73 -12.75
CA SER A 469 -19.10 -21.30 -13.97
C SER A 469 -17.71 -20.73 -14.22
N PHE A 470 -16.79 -21.57 -14.66
CA PHE A 470 -15.41 -21.18 -14.95
C PHE A 470 -15.14 -21.32 -16.46
N PRO A 471 -14.24 -20.50 -17.02
CA PRO A 471 -13.73 -20.73 -18.37
C PRO A 471 -13.12 -22.14 -18.51
N ASP A 472 -13.23 -22.75 -19.68
CA ASP A 472 -12.67 -24.10 -19.93
C ASP A 472 -11.12 -24.11 -19.96
N ASP A 473 -10.49 -22.94 -20.06
CA ASP A 473 -9.04 -22.76 -20.26
C ASP A 473 -8.25 -22.49 -18.96
N VAL A 474 -8.85 -22.69 -17.79
CA VAL A 474 -8.22 -22.40 -16.49
C VAL A 474 -7.00 -23.28 -16.20
N GLY A 475 -6.84 -24.43 -16.88
CA GLY A 475 -5.67 -25.30 -16.71
C GLY A 475 -5.60 -26.04 -15.37
N LEU A 476 -6.71 -26.08 -14.64
CA LEU A 476 -6.87 -26.73 -13.33
C LEU A 476 -8.08 -27.67 -13.36
N GLU A 477 -7.99 -28.79 -12.65
CA GLU A 477 -9.16 -29.59 -12.27
C GLU A 477 -9.96 -28.83 -11.20
N ILE A 478 -11.16 -28.38 -11.55
CA ILE A 478 -12.03 -27.65 -10.63
C ILE A 478 -12.98 -28.61 -9.90
N VAL A 479 -12.93 -28.61 -8.57
CA VAL A 479 -13.79 -29.42 -7.69
C VAL A 479 -14.77 -28.53 -6.94
N PRO A 480 -16.02 -28.39 -7.42
CA PRO A 480 -17.01 -27.54 -6.78
C PRO A 480 -17.65 -28.23 -5.56
N ILE A 481 -17.62 -27.55 -4.41
CA ILE A 481 -18.15 -28.07 -3.14
C ILE A 481 -19.23 -27.18 -2.54
N GLY A 482 -20.21 -27.79 -1.86
CA GLY A 482 -21.29 -27.06 -1.18
C GLY A 482 -21.07 -26.94 0.34
N LYS A 483 -20.37 -27.89 0.95
CA LYS A 483 -20.18 -27.99 2.40
C LYS A 483 -18.73 -28.30 2.75
N VAL A 484 -18.33 -27.87 3.95
CA VAL A 484 -16.97 -28.10 4.49
C VAL A 484 -16.65 -29.60 4.58
N ILE A 485 -17.65 -30.44 4.88
CA ILE A 485 -17.43 -31.89 4.96
C ILE A 485 -17.04 -32.50 3.61
N ASP A 486 -17.62 -32.01 2.51
CA ASP A 486 -17.30 -32.46 1.16
C ASP A 486 -15.87 -32.03 0.78
N ALA A 487 -15.46 -30.83 1.22
CA ALA A 487 -14.10 -30.33 1.08
C ALA A 487 -13.09 -31.24 1.77
N ILE A 488 -13.37 -31.66 3.00
CA ILE A 488 -12.50 -32.53 3.80
C ILE A 488 -12.28 -33.86 3.07
N ILE A 489 -13.37 -34.44 2.52
CA ILE A 489 -13.30 -35.70 1.77
C ILE A 489 -12.51 -35.51 0.47
N ALA A 490 -12.67 -34.37 -0.21
CA ALA A 490 -11.99 -34.09 -1.47
C ALA A 490 -10.50 -33.75 -1.28
N ALA A 491 -10.13 -33.10 -0.18
CA ALA A 491 -8.78 -32.60 0.08
C ALA A 491 -7.88 -33.60 0.80
N ILE A 492 -8.46 -34.45 1.67
CA ILE A 492 -7.73 -35.42 2.49
C ILE A 492 -8.06 -36.83 1.99
N PRO A 493 -7.20 -37.45 1.16
CA PRO A 493 -7.48 -38.77 0.60
C PRO A 493 -7.59 -39.83 1.71
N SER A 494 -8.50 -40.79 1.51
CA SER A 494 -8.58 -41.99 2.35
C SER A 494 -7.35 -42.88 2.15
N GLU A 495 -6.97 -43.71 3.15
CA GLU A 495 -5.81 -44.63 3.08
C GLU A 495 -5.76 -45.53 1.84
N ARG A 496 -6.89 -45.76 1.17
CA ARG A 496 -6.97 -46.55 -0.06
C ARG A 496 -6.49 -45.80 -1.31
N GLY A 497 -6.58 -44.47 -1.35
CA GLY A 497 -6.17 -43.66 -2.51
C GLY A 497 -4.67 -43.46 -2.63
N ILE A 498 -3.93 -43.49 -1.50
CA ILE A 498 -2.48 -43.29 -1.48
C ILE A 498 -1.74 -44.42 -2.21
N LYS A 499 -2.29 -45.65 -2.21
CA LYS A 499 -1.71 -46.79 -2.94
C LYS A 499 -1.89 -46.70 -4.46
N GLN A 500 -2.90 -45.98 -4.95
CA GLN A 500 -3.10 -45.80 -6.40
C GLN A 500 -2.21 -44.70 -6.97
N VAL A 501 -1.99 -43.60 -6.24
CA VAL A 501 -1.11 -42.51 -6.70
C VAL A 501 0.36 -42.96 -6.74
N ALA A 502 0.78 -43.83 -5.80
CA ALA A 502 2.12 -44.41 -5.81
C ALA A 502 2.35 -45.49 -6.90
N GLU A 503 1.30 -45.92 -7.61
CA GLU A 503 1.37 -46.85 -8.75
C GLU A 503 1.25 -46.12 -10.11
N GLU A 504 0.91 -44.82 -10.11
CA GLU A 504 0.78 -43.97 -11.30
C GLU A 504 1.90 -42.91 -11.45
N GLU A 505 2.81 -42.80 -10.48
CA GLU A 505 4.16 -42.21 -10.63
C GLU A 505 5.15 -43.25 -11.17
#